data_AF-A0A9W8HH83-F1
#
_entry.id   AF-A0A9W8HH83-F1
#
_cell.length_a   1.000
_cell.length_b   1.000
_cell.length_c   1.000
_cell.angle_alpha   90.00
_cell.angle_beta   90.00
_cell.angle_gamma   90.00
#
_symmetry.space_group_name_H-M   'P 1'
#
loop_
_entity.id
_entity.type
_entity.pdbx_description
1 polymer ?
#
loop_
_entity_poly.entity_id
_entity_poly.type
_entity_poly.pdbx_seq_one_letter_code
_entity_poly.pdbx_strand_id
1 'polypeptide(L)'
;MPAGDADEHVGGGGRIGMGVAGLGPAKRGGGAADAVVRERIPPGREHDALAYLTDPKQGDVKTLTAQARTLRKVTLRRRWQALYDEYWKPRNRLQLDLEAASPISPTTRRRRMRDTPRPQTDRVAGTPSWDAARCMDVDMEAPAASVAARIVTPGSAITSDPAFMRGHGTFGEGGTIYSSVAGVVERINKLVSVRSLKQRYSGEIGDIVVGRITAVGSKRWSVDVNSRQDGVLLLSSINLPGGIQRRKSESDELQMRTFFAEGDLVFAEVQSYFVDGALSLHTRSIQYGKLRNGTFVSVFPQLVPRSRTHFHTLPCGVDIVLGVNGYIWVSKHVPAAAVEANAEHIYSDKNEPIADEEREAIARVANCIQLLNRLYVKITETSVIFAYEESLGHAAKDLLALDTATELAHGVAARLKQQSE
;
A
#
# COMPACT_ATOMS: atom_id res chain seq x y z
N MET A 1 7.97 -71.94 -26.22
CA MET A 1 9.30 -72.57 -26.40
C MET A 1 10.03 -71.81 -27.50
N PRO A 2 11.35 -71.55 -27.44
CA PRO A 2 12.38 -71.92 -26.44
C PRO A 2 12.86 -70.70 -25.60
N ALA A 3 13.32 -70.90 -24.35
CA ALA A 3 14.72 -70.97 -23.85
C ALA A 3 15.43 -69.60 -23.73
N GLY A 4 16.22 -69.27 -22.70
CA GLY A 4 16.77 -70.03 -21.58
C GLY A 4 17.55 -69.10 -20.64
N ASP A 5 17.88 -69.64 -19.47
CA ASP A 5 18.52 -69.05 -18.29
C ASP A 5 19.93 -68.47 -18.49
N ALA A 6 20.36 -67.59 -17.57
CA ALA A 6 21.55 -67.84 -16.73
C ALA A 6 21.78 -66.73 -15.67
N ASP A 7 22.02 -67.23 -14.46
CA ASP A 7 22.42 -66.60 -13.20
C ASP A 7 23.94 -66.31 -13.11
N GLU A 8 24.36 -65.87 -11.91
CA GLU A 8 25.72 -65.84 -11.30
C GLU A 8 26.51 -64.51 -11.36
N HIS A 9 26.69 -63.78 -10.26
CA HIS A 9 27.47 -63.99 -9.00
C HIS A 9 28.77 -63.14 -9.00
N VAL A 10 28.90 -62.14 -8.10
CA VAL A 10 29.64 -62.13 -6.81
C VAL A 10 31.09 -61.62 -6.93
N GLY A 11 31.44 -60.65 -6.06
CA GLY A 11 32.73 -60.72 -5.34
C GLY A 11 33.59 -59.45 -5.24
N GLY A 12 33.71 -58.94 -4.00
CA GLY A 12 34.92 -58.29 -3.43
C GLY A 12 35.15 -56.81 -3.78
N GLY A 13 35.47 -55.88 -2.89
CA GLY A 13 36.12 -55.97 -1.58
C GLY A 13 37.35 -55.04 -1.59
N GLY A 14 37.41 -54.02 -0.71
CA GLY A 14 38.62 -53.18 -0.57
C GLY A 14 38.44 -51.88 0.22
N ARG A 15 38.69 -51.93 1.53
CA ARG A 15 39.00 -50.79 2.42
C ARG A 15 40.34 -50.16 2.00
N ILE A 16 40.61 -48.88 2.28
CA ILE A 16 41.45 -48.28 3.37
C ILE A 16 41.66 -46.80 2.91
N GLY A 17 41.78 -45.73 3.70
CA GLY A 17 42.05 -45.56 5.13
C GLY A 17 41.93 -44.08 5.55
N MET A 18 42.00 -43.89 6.87
CA MET A 18 41.89 -42.66 7.63
C MET A 18 43.12 -41.74 7.50
N GLY A 19 42.91 -40.44 7.71
CA GLY A 19 43.96 -39.49 8.07
C GLY A 19 43.39 -38.37 8.95
N VAL A 20 43.75 -38.38 10.23
CA VAL A 20 43.36 -37.44 11.29
C VAL A 20 44.62 -36.70 11.76
N ALA A 21 44.55 -35.37 11.94
CA ALA A 21 45.33 -34.49 12.85
C ALA A 21 45.29 -33.04 12.30
N GLY A 22 45.24 -31.95 13.06
CA GLY A 22 45.29 -31.70 14.50
C GLY A 22 45.35 -30.17 14.75
N LEU A 23 44.81 -29.77 15.91
CA LEU A 23 44.95 -28.53 16.71
C LEU A 23 46.09 -27.54 16.32
N GLY A 24 45.85 -26.23 16.22
CA GLY A 24 45.85 -25.30 17.37
C GLY A 24 46.45 -23.90 17.01
N PRO A 25 46.41 -22.90 17.91
CA PRO A 25 46.18 -21.48 17.57
C PRO A 25 47.36 -20.50 17.81
N ALA A 26 47.10 -19.21 17.51
CA ALA A 26 47.74 -17.98 18.02
C ALA A 26 48.61 -17.16 17.03
N LYS A 27 48.28 -15.87 16.87
CA LYS A 27 49.01 -14.75 17.50
C LYS A 27 48.36 -13.39 17.23
N ARG A 28 48.26 -12.60 18.30
CA ARG A 28 48.02 -11.16 18.33
C ARG A 28 49.30 -10.39 17.98
N GLY A 29 49.12 -9.20 17.42
CA GLY A 29 50.07 -8.09 17.33
C GLY A 29 49.42 -7.05 16.40
N GLY A 30 49.20 -5.78 16.72
CA GLY A 30 49.85 -4.88 17.66
C GLY A 30 50.34 -3.66 16.86
N GLY A 31 49.85 -2.46 17.18
CA GLY A 31 50.30 -1.17 16.61
C GLY A 31 49.13 -0.36 16.06
N ALA A 32 48.53 0.61 16.76
CA ALA A 32 49.01 1.88 17.31
C ALA A 32 48.66 3.08 16.40
N ALA A 33 48.24 4.16 17.07
CA ALA A 33 47.98 5.52 16.59
C ALA A 33 46.65 5.78 15.86
N ASP A 34 45.70 6.36 16.60
CA ASP A 34 44.90 7.47 16.06
C ASP A 34 44.35 8.34 17.21
N ALA A 35 45.18 9.30 17.62
CA ALA A 35 44.76 10.47 18.39
C ALA A 35 44.74 11.64 17.41
N VAL A 36 43.57 11.92 16.81
CA VAL A 36 43.39 13.07 15.92
C VAL A 36 42.62 14.17 16.65
N VAL A 37 43.34 15.28 16.75
CA VAL A 37 42.97 16.61 17.26
C VAL A 37 41.65 17.08 16.63
N ARG A 38 40.69 17.49 17.47
CA ARG A 38 39.48 18.22 17.07
C ARG A 38 39.79 19.71 16.99
N GLU A 39 40.23 20.22 15.85
CA GLU A 39 40.17 21.66 15.57
C GLU A 39 38.86 22.03 14.88
N ARG A 40 38.17 23.02 15.44
CA ARG A 40 36.94 23.62 14.91
C ARG A 40 37.32 24.65 13.85
N ILE A 41 36.83 24.49 12.62
CA ILE A 41 36.92 25.51 11.58
C ILE A 41 35.86 26.60 11.87
N PRO A 42 36.21 27.90 11.90
CA PRO A 42 35.25 28.99 12.10
C PRO A 42 34.42 29.27 10.82
N PRO A 43 33.18 29.78 10.95
CA PRO A 43 32.28 29.99 9.81
C PRO A 43 32.63 31.28 9.07
N GLY A 44 32.72 31.27 7.73
CA GLY A 44 32.85 32.52 6.96
C GLY A 44 33.41 32.53 5.53
N ARG A 45 33.74 31.41 4.88
CA ARG A 45 34.11 31.41 3.44
C ARG A 45 33.64 30.13 2.75
N GLU A 46 32.51 30.19 2.05
CA GLU A 46 31.92 29.02 1.37
C GLU A 46 32.37 28.86 -0.10
N HIS A 47 33.36 29.60 -0.58
CA HIS A 47 33.71 29.59 -2.01
C HIS A 47 35.00 28.86 -2.44
N ASP A 48 35.83 28.33 -1.53
CA ASP A 48 37.14 27.75 -1.91
C ASP A 48 37.31 26.24 -1.61
N ALA A 49 36.24 25.50 -1.32
CA ALA A 49 36.35 24.05 -1.02
C ALA A 49 36.39 23.14 -2.27
N LEU A 50 36.14 23.69 -3.46
CA LEU A 50 36.17 22.93 -4.72
C LEU A 50 37.55 22.92 -5.41
N ALA A 51 38.47 23.80 -5.01
CA ALA A 51 39.80 23.93 -5.63
C ALA A 51 40.87 23.00 -5.02
N TYR A 52 40.58 22.31 -3.91
CA TYR A 52 41.54 21.41 -3.25
C TYR A 52 41.39 19.93 -3.65
N LEU A 53 40.53 19.64 -4.63
CA LEU A 53 40.20 18.26 -5.06
C LEU A 53 40.79 17.86 -6.43
N THR A 54 41.78 18.61 -6.92
CA THR A 54 42.49 18.28 -8.17
C THR A 54 44.00 18.29 -7.95
N ASP A 55 44.51 17.34 -7.17
CA ASP A 55 45.90 16.90 -7.28
C ASP A 55 45.95 15.37 -7.32
N PRO A 56 46.45 14.71 -8.40
CA PRO A 56 46.33 13.25 -8.58
C PRO A 56 47.32 12.44 -7.74
N LYS A 57 48.07 13.06 -6.83
CA LYS A 57 49.11 12.40 -6.05
C LYS A 57 48.78 12.45 -4.57
N GLN A 58 48.49 11.27 -4.01
CA GLN A 58 48.20 10.94 -2.60
C GLN A 58 46.72 10.98 -2.19
N GLY A 59 46.11 9.81 -2.01
CA GLY A 59 44.84 9.69 -1.29
C GLY A 59 44.08 8.39 -1.56
N ASP A 60 44.07 7.48 -0.59
CA ASP A 60 43.39 6.18 -0.65
C ASP A 60 41.87 6.34 -0.83
N VAL A 61 41.33 5.82 -1.94
CA VAL A 61 39.95 6.01 -2.46
C VAL A 61 38.85 5.71 -1.43
N LYS A 62 39.14 4.86 -0.43
CA LYS A 62 38.20 4.51 0.65
C LYS A 62 37.94 5.67 1.62
N THR A 63 38.92 6.53 1.85
CA THR A 63 38.79 7.68 2.79
C THR A 63 37.97 8.82 2.22
N LEU A 64 38.16 9.14 0.94
CA LEU A 64 37.38 10.15 0.19
C LEU A 64 35.89 9.76 0.09
N THR A 65 35.61 8.46 -0.11
CA THR A 65 34.23 7.95 -0.21
C THR A 65 33.49 8.00 1.14
N ALA A 66 34.21 7.82 2.25
CA ALA A 66 33.66 7.92 3.60
C ALA A 66 33.37 9.38 3.99
N GLN A 67 34.27 10.32 3.66
CA GLN A 67 34.08 11.75 3.91
C GLN A 67 32.93 12.34 3.07
N ALA A 68 32.80 11.95 1.79
CA ALA A 68 31.68 12.37 0.94
C ALA A 68 30.31 11.83 1.42
N ARG A 69 30.26 10.61 1.96
CA ARG A 69 29.05 10.05 2.61
C ARG A 69 28.67 10.81 3.87
N THR A 70 29.65 11.26 4.63
CA THR A 70 29.43 11.99 5.88
C THR A 70 28.93 13.40 5.60
N LEU A 71 29.52 14.08 4.60
CA LEU A 71 29.06 15.38 4.12
C LEU A 71 27.63 15.32 3.58
N ARG A 72 27.31 14.36 2.70
CA ARG A 72 25.93 14.16 2.20
C ARG A 72 24.90 13.94 3.31
N LYS A 73 25.26 13.20 4.37
CA LYS A 73 24.37 13.01 5.53
C LYS A 73 24.15 14.31 6.31
N VAL A 74 25.17 15.14 6.48
CA VAL A 74 25.05 16.44 7.18
C VAL A 74 24.22 17.43 6.36
N THR A 75 24.42 17.50 5.04
CA THR A 75 23.61 18.36 4.17
C THR A 75 22.15 17.91 4.09
N LEU A 76 21.89 16.58 4.03
CA LEU A 76 20.52 16.07 4.10
C LEU A 76 19.86 16.37 5.44
N ARG A 77 20.59 16.25 6.55
CA ARG A 77 20.07 16.55 7.89
C ARG A 77 19.73 18.02 8.04
N ARG A 78 20.56 18.93 7.52
CA ARG A 78 20.28 20.38 7.50
C ARG A 78 19.08 20.72 6.61
N ARG A 79 18.96 20.09 5.44
CA ARG A 79 17.83 20.28 4.53
C ARG A 79 16.52 19.71 5.11
N TRP A 80 16.59 18.59 5.80
CA TRP A 80 15.47 18.02 6.54
C TRP A 80 15.08 18.88 7.75
N GLN A 81 16.05 19.40 8.51
CA GLN A 81 15.79 20.31 9.64
C GLN A 81 15.14 21.62 9.18
N ALA A 82 15.58 22.17 8.04
CA ALA A 82 14.98 23.35 7.43
C ALA A 82 13.54 23.08 6.98
N LEU A 83 13.28 21.96 6.29
CA LEU A 83 11.92 21.57 5.92
C LEU A 83 11.02 21.27 7.14
N TYR A 84 11.59 20.72 8.21
CA TYR A 84 10.89 20.49 9.46
C TYR A 84 10.52 21.81 10.16
N ASP A 85 11.45 22.76 10.23
CA ASP A 85 11.21 24.08 10.84
C ASP A 85 10.26 24.95 10.01
N GLU A 86 10.29 24.84 8.68
CA GLU A 86 9.46 25.60 7.73
C GLU A 86 8.03 25.05 7.59
N TYR A 87 7.86 23.73 7.49
CA TYR A 87 6.55 23.13 7.19
C TYR A 87 5.87 22.44 8.36
N TRP A 88 6.63 21.91 9.32
CA TRP A 88 6.07 21.07 10.39
C TRP A 88 5.88 21.84 11.70
N LYS A 89 6.83 22.70 12.07
CA LYS A 89 6.82 23.50 13.30
C LYS A 89 5.64 24.49 13.42
N PRO A 90 5.22 25.21 12.35
CA PRO A 90 4.08 26.13 12.43
C PRO A 90 2.74 25.40 12.56
N ARG A 91 2.63 24.21 11.95
CA ARG A 91 1.41 23.40 11.94
C ARG A 91 1.07 22.85 13.32
N ASN A 92 2.08 22.48 14.12
CA ASN A 92 1.88 22.04 15.50
C ASN A 92 1.74 23.19 16.50
N ARG A 93 2.18 24.41 16.16
CA ARG A 93 1.97 25.59 17.03
C ARG A 93 0.48 25.97 17.10
N LEU A 94 -0.25 25.87 15.99
CA LEU A 94 -1.71 26.06 15.96
C LEU A 94 -2.48 25.01 16.78
N GLN A 95 -1.94 23.79 16.89
CA GLN A 95 -2.53 22.70 17.68
C GLN A 95 -2.25 22.87 19.18
N LEU A 96 -1.06 23.37 19.54
CA LEU A 96 -0.69 23.72 20.92
C LEU A 96 -1.40 24.99 21.42
N ASP A 97 -1.62 25.98 20.55
CA ASP A 97 -2.35 27.21 20.91
C ASP A 97 -3.86 26.95 21.08
N LEU A 98 -4.43 25.95 20.38
CA LEU A 98 -5.81 25.48 20.61
C LEU A 98 -5.96 24.71 21.93
N GLU A 99 -4.95 23.91 22.31
CA GLU A 99 -4.93 23.19 23.59
C GLU A 99 -4.65 24.13 24.78
N ALA A 100 -3.90 25.22 24.57
CA ALA A 100 -3.61 26.23 25.60
C ALA A 100 -4.80 27.16 25.91
N ALA A 101 -5.84 27.20 25.06
CA ALA A 101 -6.99 28.11 25.22
C ALA A 101 -8.12 27.59 26.14
N SER A 102 -7.93 26.45 26.82
CA SER A 102 -8.91 25.93 27.79
C SER A 102 -8.45 26.13 29.24
N PRO A 103 -9.05 27.04 30.03
CA PRO A 103 -8.65 27.23 31.42
C PRO A 103 -9.28 26.16 32.31
N ILE A 104 -8.52 25.12 32.65
CA ILE A 104 -8.80 24.29 33.83
C ILE A 104 -7.68 24.54 34.84
N SER A 105 -8.01 25.30 35.88
CA SER A 105 -7.14 25.64 37.00
C SER A 105 -6.83 24.44 37.90
N PRO A 106 -5.57 24.18 38.29
CA PRO A 106 -5.25 23.23 39.35
C PRO A 106 -4.70 23.95 40.60
N THR A 107 -5.51 24.04 41.64
CA THR A 107 -5.07 24.19 43.05
C THR A 107 -6.03 23.32 43.87
N THR A 108 -5.61 22.38 44.71
CA THR A 108 -4.77 22.56 45.89
C THR A 108 -4.38 21.18 46.43
N ARG A 109 -3.13 20.99 46.86
CA ARG A 109 -2.70 19.80 47.62
C ARG A 109 -2.56 20.15 49.11
N ARG A 110 -3.13 19.28 49.95
CA ARG A 110 -2.83 18.94 51.36
C ARG A 110 -3.29 19.89 52.48
N ARG A 111 -4.08 19.34 53.40
CA ARG A 111 -3.70 19.26 54.82
C ARG A 111 -4.37 18.11 55.58
N ARG A 112 -3.75 17.77 56.71
CA ARG A 112 -3.82 16.55 57.52
C ARG A 112 -5.09 16.45 58.38
N MET A 113 -5.40 15.20 58.75
CA MET A 113 -6.28 14.76 59.85
C MET A 113 -6.03 15.47 61.19
N ARG A 114 -7.13 15.77 61.92
CA ARG A 114 -7.29 15.50 63.37
C ARG A 114 -8.76 15.59 63.83
N ASP A 115 -9.21 14.51 64.49
CA ASP A 115 -10.16 14.32 65.61
C ASP A 115 -11.50 15.11 65.78
N THR A 116 -12.62 14.36 65.65
CA THR A 116 -13.88 14.21 66.46
C THR A 116 -14.51 15.39 67.27
N PRO A 117 -15.85 15.44 67.55
CA PRO A 117 -16.78 14.30 67.78
C PRO A 117 -18.20 14.37 67.16
N ARG A 118 -18.93 13.25 67.28
CA ARG A 118 -20.31 13.01 66.84
C ARG A 118 -21.36 13.84 67.61
N PRO A 119 -22.54 14.05 67.00
CA PRO A 119 -23.78 13.72 67.70
C PRO A 119 -24.79 12.93 66.85
N GLN A 120 -25.89 12.60 67.52
CA GLN A 120 -26.86 11.53 67.32
C GLN A 120 -27.75 11.57 66.07
N THR A 121 -28.05 10.35 65.61
CA THR A 121 -29.31 9.82 65.03
C THR A 121 -30.43 10.81 64.71
N ASP A 122 -30.89 10.79 63.45
CA ASP A 122 -32.30 10.56 63.16
C ASP A 122 -32.52 9.93 61.78
N ARG A 123 -33.47 9.00 61.76
CA ARG A 123 -33.89 8.17 60.63
C ARG A 123 -34.72 8.99 59.64
N VAL A 124 -34.33 9.05 58.36
CA VAL A 124 -35.27 9.21 57.23
C VAL A 124 -34.71 8.50 55.99
N ALA A 125 -35.63 7.90 55.22
CA ALA A 125 -35.48 6.89 54.19
C ALA A 125 -34.82 7.33 52.87
N GLY A 126 -34.31 6.33 52.13
CA GLY A 126 -34.30 6.31 50.66
C GLY A 126 -33.01 6.72 49.97
N THR A 127 -32.07 5.79 49.82
CA THR A 127 -31.05 5.83 48.76
C THR A 127 -31.58 5.11 47.53
N PRO A 128 -31.61 5.71 46.33
CA PRO A 128 -31.62 4.95 45.09
C PRO A 128 -30.18 4.63 44.68
N SER A 129 -29.97 3.36 44.34
CA SER A 129 -28.81 2.84 43.63
C SER A 129 -28.58 3.60 42.32
N TRP A 130 -27.33 3.65 41.89
CA TRP A 130 -26.98 4.00 40.52
C TRP A 130 -27.42 2.85 39.62
N ASP A 131 -28.71 2.78 39.35
CA ASP A 131 -29.28 1.84 38.40
C ASP A 131 -28.86 2.23 36.99
N ALA A 132 -28.33 1.23 36.31
CA ALA A 132 -28.17 1.16 34.88
C ALA A 132 -29.51 1.45 34.18
N ALA A 133 -29.74 2.69 33.79
CA ALA A 133 -30.89 3.06 32.96
C ALA A 133 -30.56 4.30 32.13
N ARG A 134 -29.80 4.07 31.06
CA ARG A 134 -29.97 4.77 29.78
C ARG A 134 -29.36 3.93 28.65
N CYS A 135 -29.78 2.66 28.60
CA CYS A 135 -29.87 1.97 27.32
C CYS A 135 -31.04 2.65 26.60
N MET A 136 -30.75 3.53 25.65
CA MET A 136 -31.78 3.94 24.70
C MET A 136 -32.04 2.75 23.81
N ASP A 137 -33.11 2.03 24.11
CA ASP A 137 -33.73 1.06 23.22
C ASP A 137 -34.15 1.82 21.95
N VAL A 138 -33.38 1.64 20.88
CA VAL A 138 -33.72 2.15 19.54
C VAL A 138 -34.35 1.00 18.77
N ASP A 139 -35.56 0.62 19.17
CA ASP A 139 -36.44 -0.21 18.37
C ASP A 139 -37.79 0.51 18.25
N MET A 140 -37.84 1.47 17.33
CA MET A 140 -39.08 1.88 16.69
C MET A 140 -38.86 1.84 15.19
N GLU A 141 -39.68 1.04 14.53
CA GLU A 141 -39.76 0.80 13.09
C GLU A 141 -39.80 2.15 12.34
N ALA A 142 -38.62 2.59 11.88
CA ALA A 142 -38.47 3.84 11.14
C ALA A 142 -38.61 3.55 9.64
N PRO A 143 -39.37 4.38 8.90
CA PRO A 143 -39.54 4.20 7.47
C PRO A 143 -38.19 4.44 6.77
N ALA A 144 -38.07 3.91 5.56
CA ALA A 144 -36.93 4.14 4.67
C ALA A 144 -36.73 5.64 4.35
N ALA A 145 -36.10 6.41 5.25
CA ALA A 145 -35.73 7.81 5.05
C ALA A 145 -34.78 8.33 6.16
N SER A 146 -33.51 7.95 6.09
CA SER A 146 -32.41 8.92 5.91
C SER A 146 -31.09 8.16 5.79
N VAL A 147 -30.40 8.38 4.67
CA VAL A 147 -29.07 7.82 4.36
C VAL A 147 -27.97 8.49 5.20
N ALA A 148 -28.33 9.26 6.24
CA ALA A 148 -27.44 9.76 7.30
C ALA A 148 -27.07 8.61 8.24
N ALA A 149 -26.51 7.57 7.62
CA ALA A 149 -26.23 6.26 8.14
C ALA A 149 -25.47 6.37 9.47
N ARG A 150 -25.86 5.49 10.40
CA ARG A 150 -25.35 5.36 11.77
C ARG A 150 -23.82 5.16 11.76
N ILE A 151 -23.06 6.25 11.63
CA ILE A 151 -21.60 6.25 11.73
C ILE A 151 -21.27 5.78 13.14
N VAL A 152 -20.43 4.78 13.24
CA VAL A 152 -20.00 4.18 14.50
C VAL A 152 -18.51 4.41 14.70
N THR A 153 -18.13 4.51 15.97
CA THR A 153 -16.74 4.47 16.39
C THR A 153 -16.42 3.11 17.03
N PRO A 154 -15.15 2.70 17.08
CA PRO A 154 -14.77 1.47 17.77
C PRO A 154 -15.30 1.44 19.21
N GLY A 155 -15.91 0.32 19.61
CA GLY A 155 -16.55 0.15 20.92
C GLY A 155 -18.02 0.59 20.99
N SER A 156 -18.57 1.19 19.93
CA SER A 156 -20.00 1.54 19.87
C SER A 156 -20.87 0.29 19.74
N ALA A 157 -21.93 0.18 20.55
CA ALA A 157 -22.93 -0.88 20.43
C ALA A 157 -23.82 -0.67 19.19
N ILE A 158 -23.95 -1.70 18.36
CA ILE A 158 -24.74 -1.65 17.12
C ILE A 158 -26.14 -2.24 17.35
N THR A 159 -26.19 -3.45 17.91
CA THR A 159 -27.43 -4.25 18.10
C THR A 159 -27.19 -5.29 19.19
N SER A 160 -28.20 -5.52 20.03
CA SER A 160 -28.23 -6.55 21.09
C SER A 160 -29.09 -7.77 20.74
N ASP A 161 -29.75 -7.77 19.59
CA ASP A 161 -30.58 -8.87 19.12
C ASP A 161 -29.72 -10.06 18.63
N PRO A 162 -29.86 -11.26 19.23
CA PRO A 162 -29.12 -12.46 18.85
C PRO A 162 -29.47 -13.01 17.46
N ALA A 163 -30.55 -12.54 16.82
CA ALA A 163 -30.91 -12.96 15.47
C ALA A 163 -29.92 -12.46 14.40
N PHE A 164 -29.11 -11.44 14.71
CA PHE A 164 -28.13 -10.88 13.80
C PHE A 164 -26.79 -11.63 13.86
N MET A 165 -26.24 -11.88 12.68
CA MET A 165 -24.90 -12.43 12.49
C MET A 165 -23.87 -11.31 12.39
N ARG A 166 -22.73 -11.52 13.04
CA ARG A 166 -21.57 -10.63 12.97
C ARG A 166 -20.83 -10.76 11.64
N GLY A 167 -20.60 -9.65 10.98
CA GLY A 167 -19.76 -9.53 9.79
C GLY A 167 -18.43 -8.83 10.09
N HIS A 168 -17.73 -8.45 9.02
CA HIS A 168 -16.47 -7.70 9.12
C HIS A 168 -16.66 -6.37 9.86
N GLY A 169 -15.64 -5.95 10.63
CA GLY A 169 -15.68 -4.70 11.38
C GLY A 169 -16.56 -4.74 12.65
N THR A 170 -17.03 -5.92 13.05
CA THR A 170 -17.82 -6.11 14.27
C THR A 170 -17.22 -7.19 15.17
N PHE A 171 -17.50 -7.11 16.47
CA PHE A 171 -17.22 -8.17 17.44
C PHE A 171 -18.38 -8.31 18.42
N GLY A 172 -18.54 -9.47 19.04
CA GLY A 172 -19.64 -9.75 19.97
C GLY A 172 -19.12 -9.92 21.38
N GLU A 173 -19.75 -9.25 22.35
CA GLU A 173 -19.47 -9.38 23.77
C GLU A 173 -20.79 -9.28 24.56
N GLY A 174 -21.04 -10.21 25.49
CA GLY A 174 -22.26 -10.18 26.32
C GLY A 174 -23.58 -10.22 25.53
N GLY A 175 -23.61 -10.89 24.37
CA GLY A 175 -24.79 -10.95 23.50
C GLY A 175 -25.05 -9.68 22.67
N THR A 176 -24.22 -8.64 22.82
CA THR A 176 -24.30 -7.40 22.05
C THR A 176 -23.20 -7.35 20.99
N ILE A 177 -23.54 -6.88 19.80
CA ILE A 177 -22.61 -6.65 18.69
C ILE A 177 -22.09 -5.23 18.78
N TYR A 178 -20.76 -5.10 18.88
CA TYR A 178 -20.03 -3.84 18.92
C TYR A 178 -19.24 -3.62 17.63
N SER A 179 -18.95 -2.37 17.31
CA SER A 179 -18.06 -2.02 16.21
C SER A 179 -16.59 -2.15 16.61
N SER A 180 -15.75 -2.77 15.78
CA SER A 180 -14.29 -2.74 15.96
C SER A 180 -13.62 -1.61 15.18
N VAL A 181 -14.32 -0.99 14.22
CA VAL A 181 -13.76 0.02 13.30
C VAL A 181 -14.62 1.29 13.28
N ALA A 182 -14.01 2.40 12.84
CA ALA A 182 -14.74 3.63 12.58
C ALA A 182 -15.32 3.60 11.15
N GLY A 183 -16.63 3.72 11.02
CA GLY A 183 -17.25 3.48 9.72
C GLY A 183 -18.76 3.57 9.71
N VAL A 184 -19.34 3.17 8.59
CA VAL A 184 -20.79 3.13 8.38
C VAL A 184 -21.27 1.70 8.62
N VAL A 185 -22.31 1.55 9.44
CA VAL A 185 -22.96 0.24 9.65
C VAL A 185 -23.72 -0.17 8.39
N GLU A 186 -23.44 -1.37 7.90
CA GLU A 186 -24.14 -2.01 6.80
C GLU A 186 -24.90 -3.22 7.32
N ARG A 187 -26.20 -3.25 7.05
CA ARG A 187 -27.08 -4.35 7.41
C ARG A 187 -27.60 -5.00 6.14
N ILE A 188 -27.14 -6.21 5.87
CA ILE A 188 -27.57 -7.00 4.71
C ILE A 188 -28.26 -8.25 5.25
N ASN A 189 -29.58 -8.30 5.14
CA ASN A 189 -30.40 -9.34 5.77
C ASN A 189 -30.12 -9.41 7.28
N LYS A 190 -29.67 -10.57 7.76
CA LYS A 190 -29.28 -10.80 9.15
C LYS A 190 -27.79 -10.50 9.41
N LEU A 191 -26.99 -10.17 8.40
CA LEU A 191 -25.57 -9.89 8.56
C LEU A 191 -25.34 -8.41 8.84
N VAL A 192 -24.68 -8.09 9.95
CA VAL A 192 -24.28 -6.74 10.33
C VAL A 192 -22.77 -6.62 10.17
N SER A 193 -22.33 -5.74 9.27
CA SER A 193 -20.93 -5.39 9.10
C SER A 193 -20.74 -3.88 9.24
N VAL A 194 -19.49 -3.45 9.45
CA VAL A 194 -19.15 -2.03 9.47
C VAL A 194 -18.15 -1.78 8.36
N ARG A 195 -18.55 -0.95 7.39
CA ARG A 195 -17.68 -0.49 6.31
C ARG A 195 -16.78 0.62 6.84
N SER A 196 -15.48 0.32 6.94
CA SER A 196 -14.48 1.29 7.40
C SER A 196 -14.35 2.48 6.43
N LEU A 197 -14.11 3.67 6.96
CA LEU A 197 -13.81 4.87 6.14
C LEU A 197 -12.51 4.72 5.34
N LYS A 198 -11.52 4.04 5.92
CA LYS A 198 -10.25 3.69 5.27
C LYS A 198 -9.95 2.22 5.53
N GLN A 199 -9.68 1.49 4.46
CA GLN A 199 -9.33 0.08 4.51
C GLN A 199 -8.24 -0.21 3.48
N ARG A 200 -7.41 -1.21 3.76
CA ARG A 200 -6.60 -1.85 2.72
C ARG A 200 -7.52 -2.61 1.75
N TYR A 201 -7.01 -2.90 0.57
CA TYR A 201 -7.74 -3.72 -0.38
C TYR A 201 -8.04 -5.09 0.25
N SER A 202 -9.33 -5.43 0.31
CA SER A 202 -9.79 -6.78 0.63
C SER A 202 -10.18 -7.40 -0.68
N GLY A 203 -9.39 -8.37 -1.15
CA GLY A 203 -9.68 -9.06 -2.39
C GLY A 203 -11.04 -9.73 -2.37
N GLU A 204 -11.58 -9.95 -3.57
CA GLU A 204 -12.67 -10.87 -3.90
C GLU A 204 -12.22 -11.74 -5.09
N ILE A 205 -12.75 -12.95 -5.21
CA ILE A 205 -12.41 -13.84 -6.34
C ILE A 205 -12.97 -13.22 -7.62
N GLY A 206 -12.16 -13.18 -8.68
CA GLY A 206 -12.49 -12.53 -9.94
C GLY A 206 -12.18 -11.03 -9.96
N ASP A 207 -11.68 -10.44 -8.85
CA ASP A 207 -11.23 -9.05 -8.88
C ASP A 207 -10.02 -8.90 -9.81
N ILE A 208 -10.06 -7.82 -10.58
CA ILE A 208 -8.98 -7.40 -11.45
C ILE A 208 -8.05 -6.45 -10.69
N VAL A 209 -6.75 -6.76 -10.66
CA VAL A 209 -5.76 -6.04 -9.87
C VAL A 209 -4.50 -5.72 -10.68
N VAL A 210 -3.89 -4.59 -10.35
CA VAL A 210 -2.52 -4.28 -10.78
C VAL A 210 -1.62 -4.51 -9.58
N GLY A 211 -0.46 -5.12 -9.78
CA GLY A 211 0.48 -5.42 -8.70
C GLY A 211 1.92 -5.13 -9.09
N ARG A 212 2.79 -5.02 -8.10
CA ARG A 212 4.24 -4.90 -8.30
C ARG A 212 4.93 -6.14 -7.77
N ILE A 213 5.81 -6.75 -8.55
CA ILE A 213 6.61 -7.89 -8.11
C ILE A 213 7.57 -7.43 -7.01
N THR A 214 7.44 -7.98 -5.80
CA THR A 214 8.31 -7.66 -4.65
C THR A 214 9.51 -8.59 -4.58
N ALA A 215 9.30 -9.89 -4.83
CA ALA A 215 10.34 -10.90 -4.77
C ALA A 215 10.04 -12.09 -5.68
N VAL A 216 11.10 -12.71 -6.20
CA VAL A 216 11.04 -13.99 -6.91
C VAL A 216 11.45 -15.12 -5.97
N GLY A 217 10.55 -16.08 -5.75
CA GLY A 217 10.81 -17.29 -4.94
C GLY A 217 10.82 -18.56 -5.81
N SER A 218 10.94 -19.73 -5.18
CA SER A 218 10.82 -21.01 -5.90
C SER A 218 9.40 -21.20 -6.41
N LYS A 219 9.25 -21.32 -7.74
CA LYS A 219 7.98 -21.54 -8.46
C LYS A 219 6.88 -20.50 -8.22
N ARG A 220 7.18 -19.37 -7.57
CA ARG A 220 6.21 -18.30 -7.29
C ARG A 220 6.85 -16.91 -7.25
N TRP A 221 6.08 -15.90 -7.61
CA TRP A 221 6.37 -14.49 -7.38
C TRP A 221 5.51 -13.96 -6.23
N SER A 222 6.12 -13.13 -5.39
CA SER A 222 5.40 -12.31 -4.42
C SER A 222 5.07 -10.97 -5.08
N VAL A 223 3.82 -10.52 -4.93
CA VAL A 223 3.27 -9.37 -5.65
C VAL A 223 2.59 -8.45 -4.65
N ASP A 224 3.06 -7.21 -4.53
CA ASP A 224 2.36 -6.17 -3.78
C ASP A 224 1.10 -5.76 -4.56
N VAL A 225 -0.05 -5.99 -3.93
CA VAL A 225 -1.38 -5.64 -4.45
C VAL A 225 -2.16 -4.73 -3.50
N ASN A 226 -1.48 -4.00 -2.61
CA ASN A 226 -2.12 -3.10 -1.63
C ASN A 226 -3.09 -3.79 -0.65
N SER A 227 -2.93 -5.10 -0.47
CA SER A 227 -3.75 -5.88 0.47
C SER A 227 -3.09 -5.95 1.85
N ARG A 228 -3.63 -6.78 2.76
CA ARG A 228 -3.01 -7.05 4.06
C ARG A 228 -1.70 -7.85 3.92
N GLN A 229 -1.61 -8.69 2.89
CA GLN A 229 -0.45 -9.54 2.59
C GLN A 229 -0.08 -9.40 1.11
N ASP A 230 1.12 -9.82 0.73
CA ASP A 230 1.49 -9.90 -0.68
C ASP A 230 0.66 -10.99 -1.36
N GLY A 231 0.22 -10.72 -2.59
CA GLY A 231 -0.35 -11.72 -3.47
C GLY A 231 0.72 -12.69 -3.95
N VAL A 232 0.32 -13.91 -4.26
CA VAL A 232 1.21 -14.95 -4.77
C VAL A 232 0.79 -15.27 -6.20
N LEU A 233 1.70 -15.03 -7.14
CA LEU A 233 1.55 -15.45 -8.53
C LEU A 233 2.39 -16.71 -8.74
N LEU A 234 1.74 -17.84 -9.02
CA LEU A 234 2.43 -19.10 -9.23
C LEU A 234 2.99 -19.17 -10.66
N LEU A 235 4.13 -19.85 -10.83
CA LEU A 235 4.66 -20.20 -12.16
C LEU A 235 3.63 -21.00 -12.96
N SER A 236 2.81 -21.82 -12.29
CA SER A 236 1.70 -22.55 -12.90
C SER A 236 0.54 -21.68 -13.40
N SER A 237 0.43 -20.44 -12.92
CA SER A 237 -0.68 -19.53 -13.20
C SER A 237 -0.38 -18.45 -14.25
N ILE A 238 0.83 -18.46 -14.84
CA ILE A 238 1.21 -17.57 -15.95
C ILE A 238 1.18 -18.28 -17.32
N ASN A 239 1.04 -17.49 -18.38
CA ASN A 239 1.12 -17.96 -19.77
C ASN A 239 2.57 -17.94 -20.24
N LEU A 240 3.15 -19.09 -20.58
CA LEU A 240 4.51 -19.11 -21.12
C LEU A 240 4.53 -18.55 -22.55
N PRO A 241 5.62 -17.88 -22.97
CA PRO A 241 5.76 -17.41 -24.35
C PRO A 241 5.66 -18.60 -25.32
N GLY A 242 4.99 -18.38 -26.45
CA GLY A 242 4.76 -19.40 -27.48
C GLY A 242 3.37 -20.06 -27.45
N GLY A 243 2.48 -19.65 -26.54
CA GLY A 243 1.03 -19.97 -26.59
C GLY A 243 0.65 -21.45 -26.44
N ILE A 244 1.62 -22.36 -26.38
CA ILE A 244 1.41 -23.80 -26.22
C ILE A 244 1.31 -24.09 -24.73
N GLN A 245 0.21 -24.73 -24.32
CA GLN A 245 0.03 -25.29 -22.99
C GLN A 245 0.98 -26.49 -22.79
N ARG A 246 2.28 -26.23 -22.61
CA ARG A 246 3.28 -27.27 -22.32
C ARG A 246 3.37 -27.52 -20.81
N ARG A 247 3.79 -28.73 -20.43
CA ARG A 247 4.17 -29.00 -19.03
C ARG A 247 5.34 -28.09 -18.65
N LYS A 248 5.19 -27.37 -17.54
CA LYS A 248 6.18 -26.41 -17.05
C LYS A 248 7.39 -27.19 -16.55
N SER A 249 8.54 -26.96 -17.15
CA SER A 249 9.77 -27.71 -16.90
C SER A 249 10.63 -27.04 -15.82
N GLU A 250 11.59 -27.77 -15.25
CA GLU A 250 12.55 -27.22 -14.29
C GLU A 250 13.41 -26.08 -14.89
N SER A 251 13.58 -26.07 -16.21
CA SER A 251 14.23 -24.96 -16.92
C SER A 251 13.46 -23.65 -16.79
N ASP A 252 12.12 -23.69 -16.76
CA ASP A 252 11.27 -22.50 -16.61
C ASP A 252 11.39 -21.93 -15.19
N GLU A 253 11.65 -22.77 -14.18
CA GLU A 253 11.92 -22.34 -12.81
C GLU A 253 13.23 -21.54 -12.70
N LEU A 254 14.28 -21.99 -13.39
CA LEU A 254 15.56 -21.28 -13.44
C LEU A 254 15.44 -19.94 -14.21
N GLN A 255 14.54 -19.88 -15.20
CA GLN A 255 14.32 -18.70 -16.04
C GLN A 255 13.19 -17.79 -15.55
N MET A 256 12.69 -17.98 -14.33
CA MET A 256 11.57 -17.19 -13.79
C MET A 256 11.80 -15.67 -13.83
N ARG A 257 13.05 -15.24 -13.59
CA ARG A 257 13.43 -13.81 -13.63
C ARG A 257 13.32 -13.19 -15.02
N THR A 258 13.31 -14.00 -16.08
CA THR A 258 13.13 -13.53 -17.46
C THR A 258 11.67 -13.18 -17.75
N PHE A 259 10.71 -13.78 -17.04
CA PHE A 259 9.29 -13.43 -17.18
C PHE A 259 8.93 -12.22 -16.33
N PHE A 260 9.28 -12.28 -15.05
CA PHE A 260 9.02 -11.24 -14.08
C PHE A 260 10.19 -11.11 -13.12
N ALA A 261 10.80 -9.93 -13.11
CA ALA A 261 11.83 -9.49 -12.19
C ALA A 261 11.25 -8.62 -11.07
N GLU A 262 12.00 -8.41 -9.99
CA GLU A 262 11.57 -7.52 -8.91
C GLU A 262 11.39 -6.09 -9.42
N GLY A 263 10.28 -5.47 -9.05
CA GLY A 263 9.90 -4.12 -9.46
C GLY A 263 8.98 -4.06 -10.68
N ASP A 264 8.82 -5.16 -11.41
CA ASP A 264 7.90 -5.23 -12.55
C ASP A 264 6.46 -5.02 -12.12
N LEU A 265 5.68 -4.39 -12.99
CA LEU A 265 4.24 -4.25 -12.82
C LEU A 265 3.50 -5.33 -13.60
N VAL A 266 2.55 -5.97 -12.93
CA VAL A 266 1.74 -7.06 -13.46
C VAL A 266 0.27 -6.71 -13.39
N PHE A 267 -0.44 -7.00 -14.47
CA PHE A 267 -1.89 -6.99 -14.55
C PHE A 267 -2.39 -8.42 -14.39
N ALA A 268 -3.18 -8.67 -13.34
CA ALA A 268 -3.59 -10.01 -12.96
C ALA A 268 -5.02 -10.04 -12.40
N GLU A 269 -5.58 -11.24 -12.32
CA GLU A 269 -6.88 -11.50 -11.71
C GLU A 269 -6.71 -12.38 -10.47
N VAL A 270 -7.55 -12.14 -9.47
CA VAL A 270 -7.59 -12.93 -8.24
C VAL A 270 -8.32 -14.25 -8.51
N GLN A 271 -7.58 -15.35 -8.48
CA GLN A 271 -8.11 -16.70 -8.72
C GLN A 271 -8.82 -17.28 -7.49
N SER A 272 -8.15 -17.20 -6.34
CA SER A 272 -8.56 -17.89 -5.12
C SER A 272 -7.83 -17.34 -3.90
N TYR A 273 -8.24 -17.77 -2.72
CA TYR A 273 -7.51 -17.53 -1.48
C TYR A 273 -6.68 -18.74 -1.09
N PHE A 274 -5.53 -18.48 -0.51
CA PHE A 274 -4.84 -19.46 0.31
C PHE A 274 -5.45 -19.51 1.72
N VAL A 275 -5.15 -20.58 2.46
CA VAL A 275 -5.68 -20.81 3.82
C VAL A 275 -5.24 -19.72 4.80
N ASP A 276 -4.08 -19.11 4.57
CA ASP A 276 -3.53 -17.98 5.32
C ASP A 276 -4.17 -16.62 4.96
N GLY A 277 -5.08 -16.61 3.98
CA GLY A 277 -5.74 -15.42 3.47
C GLY A 277 -4.93 -14.64 2.43
N ALA A 278 -3.79 -15.16 1.96
CA ALA A 278 -3.06 -14.58 0.85
C ALA A 278 -3.86 -14.75 -0.47
N LEU A 279 -3.71 -13.79 -1.38
CA LEU A 279 -4.39 -13.81 -2.67
C LEU A 279 -3.58 -14.65 -3.67
N SER A 280 -4.20 -15.64 -4.29
CA SER A 280 -3.62 -16.36 -5.43
C SER A 280 -3.98 -15.64 -6.72
N LEU A 281 -2.97 -15.18 -7.45
CA LEU A 281 -3.13 -14.44 -8.70
C LEU A 281 -2.91 -15.35 -9.92
N HIS A 282 -3.52 -15.00 -11.04
CA HIS A 282 -3.22 -15.61 -12.33
C HIS A 282 -3.25 -14.61 -13.49
N THR A 283 -2.54 -14.94 -14.57
CA THR A 283 -2.47 -14.15 -15.80
C THR A 283 -2.82 -15.03 -17.01
N ARG A 284 -3.94 -15.77 -16.93
CA ARG A 284 -4.34 -16.72 -18.00
C ARG A 284 -4.88 -16.04 -19.26
N SER A 285 -5.40 -14.83 -19.18
CA SER A 285 -5.81 -14.07 -20.37
C SER A 285 -4.59 -13.47 -21.06
N ILE A 286 -4.61 -13.35 -22.39
CA ILE A 286 -3.56 -12.69 -23.20
C ILE A 286 -3.47 -11.20 -22.86
N GLN A 287 -4.58 -10.61 -22.41
CA GLN A 287 -4.63 -9.23 -21.95
C GLN A 287 -3.89 -9.03 -20.63
N TYR A 288 -3.69 -10.11 -19.85
CA TYR A 288 -3.02 -10.08 -18.56
C TYR A 288 -1.52 -10.34 -18.74
N GLY A 289 -0.69 -9.74 -17.89
CA GLY A 289 0.75 -9.89 -17.99
C GLY A 289 1.50 -8.64 -17.55
N LYS A 290 2.69 -8.46 -18.12
CA LYS A 290 3.57 -7.35 -17.77
C LYS A 290 3.05 -6.04 -18.37
N LEU A 291 3.02 -5.00 -17.54
CA LEU A 291 2.57 -3.68 -17.95
C LEU A 291 3.76 -2.85 -18.47
N ARG A 292 3.56 -2.21 -19.64
CA ARG A 292 4.56 -1.39 -20.35
C ARG A 292 3.93 -0.16 -20.99
N ASN A 293 4.75 0.74 -21.52
CA ASN A 293 4.34 1.93 -22.28
C ASN A 293 3.37 2.87 -21.53
N GLY A 294 3.55 3.03 -20.21
CA GLY A 294 2.62 3.77 -19.38
C GLY A 294 3.18 4.28 -18.06
N THR A 295 2.28 4.79 -17.23
CA THR A 295 2.55 5.37 -15.91
C THR A 295 1.64 4.73 -14.86
N PHE A 296 2.21 4.47 -13.68
CA PHE A 296 1.52 3.91 -12.53
C PHE A 296 0.96 5.01 -11.62
N VAL A 297 -0.28 4.84 -11.16
CA VAL A 297 -0.95 5.74 -10.22
C VAL A 297 -1.56 4.92 -9.08
N SER A 298 -1.30 5.33 -7.84
CA SER A 298 -1.90 4.71 -6.65
C SER A 298 -2.96 5.62 -6.06
N VAL A 299 -4.13 5.06 -5.79
CA VAL A 299 -5.31 5.71 -5.22
C VAL A 299 -5.88 4.88 -4.08
N PHE A 300 -6.82 5.44 -3.32
CA PHE A 300 -7.52 4.66 -2.30
C PHE A 300 -8.39 3.57 -2.95
N PRO A 301 -8.30 2.30 -2.50
CA PRO A 301 -9.08 1.20 -3.10
C PRO A 301 -10.60 1.40 -2.97
N GLN A 302 -11.07 2.15 -1.95
CA GLN A 302 -12.51 2.45 -1.82
C GLN A 302 -13.07 3.29 -2.98
N LEU A 303 -12.20 4.03 -3.68
CA LEU A 303 -12.64 4.93 -4.74
C LEU A 303 -12.82 4.22 -6.07
N VAL A 304 -12.27 3.01 -6.25
CA VAL A 304 -12.43 2.22 -7.46
C VAL A 304 -13.59 1.24 -7.27
N PRO A 305 -14.79 1.51 -7.81
CA PRO A 305 -15.90 0.58 -7.70
C PRO A 305 -15.64 -0.67 -8.55
N ARG A 306 -16.15 -1.82 -8.09
CA ARG A 306 -16.19 -3.05 -8.90
C ARG A 306 -17.11 -2.86 -10.08
N SER A 307 -16.63 -3.21 -11.26
CA SER A 307 -17.33 -3.06 -12.54
C SER A 307 -17.20 -4.34 -13.36
N ARG A 308 -18.04 -4.48 -14.40
CA ARG A 308 -17.94 -5.60 -15.35
C ARG A 308 -16.61 -5.60 -16.11
N THR A 309 -16.10 -4.40 -16.41
CA THR A 309 -14.84 -4.20 -17.12
C THR A 309 -14.01 -3.19 -16.35
N HIS A 310 -12.70 -3.48 -16.24
CA HIS A 310 -11.71 -2.63 -15.57
C HIS A 310 -10.63 -2.12 -16.53
N PHE A 311 -10.71 -2.51 -17.80
CA PHE A 311 -9.89 -2.01 -18.90
C PHE A 311 -10.76 -1.13 -19.79
N HIS A 312 -10.35 0.11 -20.01
CA HIS A 312 -11.09 1.09 -20.81
C HIS A 312 -10.14 1.84 -21.74
N THR A 313 -10.58 2.09 -22.97
CA THR A 313 -9.89 2.96 -23.93
C THR A 313 -10.57 4.31 -23.92
N LEU A 314 -9.84 5.34 -23.51
CA LEU A 314 -10.36 6.70 -23.46
C LEU A 314 -10.35 7.34 -24.86
N PRO A 315 -11.26 8.29 -25.14
CA PRO A 315 -11.31 9.01 -26.41
C PRO A 315 -10.03 9.77 -26.77
N CYS A 316 -9.16 10.04 -25.78
CA CYS A 316 -7.88 10.72 -25.93
C CYS A 316 -6.73 9.81 -26.40
N GLY A 317 -7.01 8.58 -26.82
CA GLY A 317 -5.97 7.64 -27.32
C GLY A 317 -5.12 7.02 -26.21
N VAL A 318 -5.67 6.93 -24.99
CA VAL A 318 -5.00 6.38 -23.80
C VAL A 318 -5.82 5.22 -23.26
N ASP A 319 -5.16 4.11 -22.95
CA ASP A 319 -5.77 2.98 -22.26
C ASP A 319 -5.57 3.11 -20.74
N ILE A 320 -6.60 2.77 -19.98
CA ILE A 320 -6.58 2.75 -18.52
C ILE A 320 -6.94 1.37 -17.99
N VAL A 321 -6.19 0.92 -16.99
CA VAL A 321 -6.47 -0.27 -16.19
C VAL A 321 -6.80 0.18 -14.78
N LEU A 322 -8.05 0.02 -14.38
CA LEU A 322 -8.56 0.38 -13.07
C LEU A 322 -8.54 -0.83 -12.14
N GLY A 323 -7.41 -1.11 -11.49
CA GLY A 323 -7.33 -2.19 -10.50
C GLY A 323 -8.21 -1.89 -9.29
N VAL A 324 -9.05 -2.87 -8.88
CA VAL A 324 -9.95 -2.76 -7.71
C VAL A 324 -9.17 -2.47 -6.42
N ASN A 325 -7.90 -2.85 -6.40
CA ASN A 325 -6.98 -2.58 -5.29
C ASN A 325 -6.46 -1.13 -5.19
N GLY A 326 -6.95 -0.24 -6.06
CA GLY A 326 -6.52 1.16 -6.12
C GLY A 326 -5.18 1.35 -6.81
N TYR A 327 -4.65 0.32 -7.46
CA TYR A 327 -3.48 0.44 -8.34
C TYR A 327 -3.98 0.58 -9.77
N ILE A 328 -3.66 1.72 -10.38
CA ILE A 328 -4.12 2.11 -11.70
C ILE A 328 -2.93 2.21 -12.64
N TRP A 329 -3.10 1.73 -13.87
CA TRP A 329 -2.13 1.87 -14.93
C TRP A 329 -2.72 2.69 -16.07
N VAL A 330 -1.96 3.67 -16.55
CA VAL A 330 -2.34 4.55 -17.66
C VAL A 330 -1.30 4.39 -18.76
N SER A 331 -1.68 3.88 -19.92
CA SER A 331 -0.75 3.57 -21.01
C SER A 331 -1.22 4.10 -22.36
N LYS A 332 -0.28 4.17 -23.30
CA LYS A 332 -0.59 4.39 -24.71
C LYS A 332 -1.62 3.35 -25.19
N HIS A 333 -2.56 3.77 -26.03
CA HIS A 333 -3.50 2.84 -26.64
C HIS A 333 -2.82 1.82 -27.54
N VAL A 334 -3.11 0.54 -27.32
CA VAL A 334 -2.65 -0.56 -28.19
C VAL A 334 -3.87 -1.36 -28.65
N PRO A 335 -4.12 -1.46 -29.97
CA PRO A 335 -5.23 -2.24 -30.48
C PRO A 335 -5.13 -3.71 -30.05
N ALA A 336 -6.25 -4.33 -29.66
CA ALA A 336 -6.27 -5.71 -29.16
C ALA A 336 -5.62 -6.72 -30.11
N ALA A 337 -5.81 -6.57 -31.42
CA ALA A 337 -5.17 -7.42 -32.44
C ALA A 337 -3.64 -7.35 -32.40
N ALA A 338 -3.07 -6.17 -32.09
CA ALA A 338 -1.64 -6.00 -31.93
C ALA A 338 -1.12 -6.61 -30.62
N VAL A 339 -1.95 -6.72 -29.59
CA VAL A 339 -1.60 -7.42 -28.34
C VAL A 339 -1.48 -8.93 -28.60
N GLU A 340 -2.43 -9.52 -29.33
CA GLU A 340 -2.42 -10.95 -29.67
C GLU A 340 -1.26 -11.32 -30.59
N ALA A 341 -0.96 -10.49 -31.59
CA ALA A 341 0.16 -10.72 -32.51
C ALA A 341 1.53 -10.66 -31.79
N ASN A 342 1.63 -9.90 -30.70
CA ASN A 342 2.86 -9.71 -29.94
C ASN A 342 2.96 -10.63 -28.72
N ALA A 343 2.33 -11.82 -28.76
CA ALA A 343 2.37 -12.78 -27.66
C ALA A 343 3.81 -13.21 -27.26
N GLU A 344 4.77 -13.13 -28.17
CA GLU A 344 6.20 -13.37 -27.89
C GLU A 344 6.83 -12.27 -27.02
N HIS A 345 6.26 -11.07 -27.02
CA HIS A 345 6.75 -9.89 -26.30
C HIS A 345 6.03 -9.60 -24.98
N ILE A 346 5.15 -10.49 -24.50
CA ILE A 346 4.38 -10.31 -23.25
C ILE A 346 5.28 -10.02 -22.04
N TYR A 347 6.52 -10.50 -22.05
CA TYR A 347 7.49 -10.35 -20.95
C TYR A 347 8.65 -9.40 -21.29
N SER A 348 8.55 -8.62 -22.37
CA SER A 348 9.59 -7.67 -22.75
C SER A 348 9.56 -6.40 -21.89
N ASP A 349 10.72 -6.00 -21.38
CA ASP A 349 10.91 -4.76 -20.61
C ASP A 349 11.04 -3.53 -21.50
N LYS A 350 11.17 -3.74 -22.82
CA LYS A 350 11.42 -2.66 -23.78
C LYS A 350 10.13 -1.93 -24.09
N ASN A 351 10.11 -0.65 -23.71
CA ASN A 351 9.07 0.28 -24.11
C ASN A 351 9.29 0.74 -25.56
N GLU A 352 8.19 0.96 -26.25
CA GLU A 352 8.18 1.53 -27.60
C GLU A 352 8.33 3.06 -27.53
N PRO A 353 8.77 3.72 -28.61
CA PRO A 353 8.77 5.17 -28.67
C PRO A 353 7.32 5.69 -28.60
N ILE A 354 7.07 6.55 -27.61
CA ILE A 354 5.79 7.23 -27.39
C ILE A 354 5.99 8.70 -27.76
N ALA A 355 5.11 9.24 -28.61
CA ALA A 355 5.15 10.63 -29.05
C ALA A 355 4.88 11.59 -27.87
N ASP A 356 5.38 12.83 -27.95
CA ASP A 356 5.23 13.80 -26.85
C ASP A 356 3.75 14.13 -26.57
N GLU A 357 2.92 14.17 -27.60
CA GLU A 357 1.45 14.36 -27.49
C GLU A 357 0.80 13.23 -26.69
N GLU A 358 1.15 11.97 -27.00
CA GLU A 358 0.65 10.79 -26.28
C GLU A 358 1.15 10.79 -24.82
N ARG A 359 2.39 11.21 -24.58
CA ARG A 359 2.95 11.33 -23.21
C ARG A 359 2.22 12.41 -22.41
N GLU A 360 1.91 13.54 -23.03
CA GLU A 360 1.13 14.59 -22.39
C GLU A 360 -0.27 14.09 -22.03
N ALA A 361 -0.94 13.36 -22.94
CA ALA A 361 -2.25 12.76 -22.67
C ALA A 361 -2.20 11.78 -21.50
N ILE A 362 -1.20 10.89 -21.46
CA ILE A 362 -0.98 9.95 -20.34
C ILE A 362 -0.77 10.72 -19.02
N ALA A 363 0.07 11.75 -19.02
CA ALA A 363 0.34 12.56 -17.84
C ALA A 363 -0.90 13.34 -17.36
N ARG A 364 -1.68 13.88 -18.30
CA ARG A 364 -2.95 14.59 -18.03
C ARG A 364 -3.96 13.66 -17.38
N VAL A 365 -4.19 12.47 -17.94
CA VAL A 365 -5.08 11.45 -17.37
C VAL A 365 -4.60 11.02 -15.97
N ALA A 366 -3.30 10.79 -15.78
CA ALA A 366 -2.74 10.45 -14.48
C ALA A 366 -2.98 11.55 -13.43
N ASN A 367 -2.83 12.82 -13.81
CA ASN A 367 -3.10 13.96 -12.94
C ASN A 367 -4.59 14.11 -12.62
N CYS A 368 -5.48 13.85 -13.59
CA CYS A 368 -6.93 13.82 -13.36
C CYS A 368 -7.31 12.74 -12.35
N ILE A 369 -6.74 11.53 -12.45
CA ILE A 369 -6.99 10.44 -11.50
C ILE A 369 -6.48 10.82 -10.09
N GLN A 370 -5.30 11.44 -9.99
CA GLN A 370 -4.78 11.96 -8.72
C GLN A 370 -5.68 13.05 -8.12
N LEU A 371 -6.24 13.92 -8.96
CA LEU A 371 -7.21 14.93 -8.54
C LEU A 371 -8.47 14.28 -7.97
N LEU A 372 -9.09 13.34 -8.71
CA LEU A 372 -10.27 12.59 -8.24
C LEU A 372 -10.02 11.88 -6.90
N ASN A 373 -8.83 11.30 -6.74
CA ASN A 373 -8.39 10.67 -5.50
C ASN A 373 -8.32 11.65 -4.31
N ARG A 374 -7.80 12.87 -4.53
CA ARG A 374 -7.76 13.93 -3.49
C ARG A 374 -9.15 14.41 -3.11
N LEU A 375 -10.07 14.44 -4.08
CA LEU A 375 -11.45 14.88 -3.89
C LEU A 375 -12.35 13.78 -3.32
N TYR A 376 -11.83 12.58 -3.07
CA TYR A 376 -12.62 11.43 -2.62
C TYR A 376 -13.81 11.12 -3.55
N VAL A 377 -13.65 11.37 -4.85
CA VAL A 377 -14.64 11.05 -5.88
C VAL A 377 -14.38 9.63 -6.38
N LYS A 378 -15.45 8.86 -6.64
CA LYS A 378 -15.34 7.51 -7.21
C LYS A 378 -14.70 7.60 -8.60
N ILE A 379 -13.71 6.75 -8.84
CA ILE A 379 -12.95 6.68 -10.09
C ILE A 379 -13.60 5.63 -10.98
N THR A 380 -14.50 6.09 -11.84
CA THR A 380 -15.09 5.34 -12.96
C THR A 380 -14.54 5.87 -14.29
N GLU A 381 -14.72 5.11 -15.37
CA GLU A 381 -14.45 5.58 -16.74
C GLU A 381 -15.06 6.97 -16.99
N THR A 382 -16.35 7.14 -16.69
CA THR A 382 -17.06 8.42 -16.88
C THR A 382 -16.46 9.57 -16.09
N SER A 383 -16.10 9.33 -14.82
CA SER A 383 -15.49 10.37 -13.97
C SER A 383 -14.13 10.82 -14.50
N VAL A 384 -13.35 9.89 -15.06
CA VAL A 384 -12.03 10.18 -15.65
C VAL A 384 -12.20 10.96 -16.94
N ILE A 385 -13.18 10.61 -17.79
CA ILE A 385 -13.50 11.36 -19.02
C ILE A 385 -13.92 12.79 -18.69
N PHE A 386 -14.83 12.99 -17.72
CA PHE A 386 -15.26 14.33 -17.34
C PHE A 386 -14.11 15.16 -16.75
N ALA A 387 -13.27 14.55 -15.90
CA ALA A 387 -12.08 15.23 -15.39
C ALA A 387 -11.10 15.59 -16.51
N TYR A 388 -10.93 14.71 -17.50
CA TYR A 388 -10.09 14.96 -18.66
C TYR A 388 -10.61 16.14 -19.50
N GLU A 389 -11.90 16.16 -19.82
CA GLU A 389 -12.52 17.24 -20.60
C GLU A 389 -12.44 18.60 -19.91
N GLU A 390 -12.72 18.65 -18.60
CA GLU A 390 -12.56 19.87 -17.79
C GLU A 390 -11.09 20.32 -17.70
N SER A 391 -10.14 19.36 -17.71
CA SER A 391 -8.71 19.68 -17.69
C SER A 391 -8.18 20.35 -18.95
N LEU A 392 -8.90 20.29 -20.09
CA LEU A 392 -8.42 20.78 -21.38
C LEU A 392 -8.09 22.28 -21.39
N GLY A 393 -8.75 23.07 -20.54
CA GLY A 393 -8.48 24.51 -20.38
C GLY A 393 -7.15 24.84 -19.68
N HIS A 394 -6.48 23.85 -19.09
CA HIS A 394 -5.26 24.03 -18.31
C HIS A 394 -4.11 23.18 -18.84
N ALA A 395 -2.88 23.61 -18.55
CA ALA A 395 -1.69 22.83 -18.86
C ALA A 395 -1.60 21.60 -17.93
N ALA A 396 -1.16 20.45 -18.45
CA ALA A 396 -1.13 19.19 -17.71
C ALA A 396 -0.33 19.28 -16.39
N LYS A 397 0.73 20.10 -16.34
CA LYS A 397 1.57 20.33 -15.15
C LYS A 397 0.86 21.08 -14.01
N ASP A 398 -0.12 21.90 -14.33
CA ASP A 398 -0.76 22.82 -13.39
C ASP A 398 -2.02 22.20 -12.75
N LEU A 399 -2.48 21.05 -13.26
CA LEU A 399 -3.69 20.35 -12.79
C LEU A 399 -3.68 19.96 -11.31
N LEU A 400 -2.49 19.82 -10.71
CA LEU A 400 -2.33 19.48 -9.30
C LEU A 400 -2.10 20.70 -8.39
N ALA A 401 -1.97 21.89 -8.98
CA ALA A 401 -1.91 23.15 -8.24
C ALA A 401 -3.25 23.41 -7.55
N LEU A 402 -3.23 24.03 -6.37
CA LEU A 402 -4.41 24.13 -5.52
C LEU A 402 -5.58 24.85 -6.21
N ASP A 403 -5.31 26.00 -6.84
CA ASP A 403 -6.35 26.83 -7.46
C ASP A 403 -7.04 26.08 -8.60
N THR A 404 -6.26 25.59 -9.57
CA THR A 404 -6.75 24.79 -10.70
C THR A 404 -7.45 23.51 -10.24
N ALA A 405 -6.91 22.83 -9.24
CA ALA A 405 -7.52 21.62 -8.69
C ALA A 405 -8.90 21.90 -8.08
N THR A 406 -9.08 23.02 -7.38
CA THR A 406 -10.39 23.40 -6.81
C THR A 406 -11.42 23.78 -7.86
N GLU A 407 -11.01 24.50 -8.90
CA GLU A 407 -11.89 24.84 -10.03
C GLU A 407 -12.36 23.58 -10.76
N LEU A 408 -11.42 22.69 -11.11
CA LEU A 408 -11.72 21.40 -11.74
C LEU A 408 -12.60 20.52 -10.85
N ALA A 409 -12.37 20.54 -9.53
CA ALA A 409 -13.20 19.80 -8.59
C ALA A 409 -14.67 20.23 -8.66
N HIS A 410 -14.93 21.53 -8.71
CA HIS A 410 -16.29 22.06 -8.83
C HIS A 410 -16.93 21.71 -10.18
N GLY A 411 -16.18 21.83 -11.28
CA GLY A 411 -16.64 21.47 -12.61
C GLY A 411 -17.02 19.99 -12.73
N VAL A 412 -16.13 19.10 -12.28
CA VAL A 412 -16.37 17.64 -12.29
C VAL A 412 -17.54 17.27 -11.39
N ALA A 413 -17.63 17.84 -10.18
CA ALA A 413 -18.74 17.57 -9.27
C ALA A 413 -20.09 18.04 -9.85
N ALA A 414 -20.13 19.16 -10.56
CA ALA A 414 -21.34 19.65 -11.22
C ALA A 414 -21.79 18.69 -12.33
N ARG A 415 -20.88 18.23 -13.19
CA ARG A 415 -21.20 17.26 -14.26
C ARG A 415 -21.65 15.91 -13.72
N LEU A 416 -21.00 15.41 -12.67
CA LEU A 416 -21.39 14.14 -12.04
C LEU A 416 -22.80 14.21 -11.44
N LYS A 417 -23.19 15.37 -10.88
CA LYS A 417 -24.57 15.59 -10.40
C LYS A 417 -25.58 15.56 -11.54
N GLN A 418 -25.29 16.25 -12.64
CA GLN A 418 -26.16 16.27 -13.83
C GLN A 418 -26.34 14.88 -14.46
N GLN A 419 -25.36 14.00 -14.33
CA GLN A 419 -25.47 12.62 -14.80
C GLN A 419 -26.30 11.73 -13.85
N SER A 420 -26.39 12.08 -12.57
CA SER A 420 -27.11 11.30 -11.55
C SER A 420 -28.59 11.65 -11.43
N GLU A 421 -29.00 12.81 -11.97
CA GLU A 421 -30.39 13.24 -12.17
C GLU A 421 -30.94 12.68 -13.48
#